data_AF-A0A8J2T501-F1
#
_entry.id   AF-A0A8J2T501-F1
#
_cell.length_a   1.000
_cell.length_b   1.000
_cell.length_c   1.000
_cell.angle_alpha   90.00
_cell.angle_beta   90.00
_cell.angle_gamma   90.00
#
_symmetry.space_group_name_H-M   'P 1'
#
loop_
_entity.id
_entity.type
_entity.pdbx_description
1 polymer ?
#
loop_
_entity_poly.entity_id
_entity_poly.type
_entity_poly.pdbx_seq_one_letter_code
_entity_poly.pdbx_strand_id
1 'polypeptide(L)'
;MLTPEAVRESVVKFQKRPLEDDTEFGTLQVEKQRLESLLVTKKYFVKRLQLLYQQLDKTRNYQEFVDVLMNSKPLLREVFTLEGQTRRTQCGDVEVDWSRFSMDAGEYLRQNDQLMSLQNAGML
;
A
#
# COMPACT_ATOMS: atom_id res chain seq x y z
N MET A 1 -1.50 -16.36 39.54
CA MET A 1 -1.19 -15.56 38.34
C MET A 1 -1.60 -14.12 38.60
N LEU A 2 -0.63 -13.21 38.70
CA LEU A 2 -0.86 -11.77 38.79
C LEU A 2 -0.03 -11.16 37.66
N THR A 3 -0.67 -10.85 36.53
CA THR A 3 -0.06 -9.91 35.58
C THR A 3 0.29 -8.66 36.37
N PRO A 4 1.54 -8.16 36.31
CA PRO A 4 1.92 -6.94 37.02
C PRO A 4 0.89 -5.86 36.70
N GLU A 5 0.38 -5.19 37.73
CA GLU A 5 -0.77 -4.27 37.61
C GLU A 5 -0.53 -3.20 36.53
N ALA A 6 0.73 -2.80 36.38
CA ALA A 6 1.22 -1.93 35.31
C ALA A 6 0.98 -2.47 33.88
N VAL A 7 1.16 -3.78 33.64
CA VAL A 7 0.93 -4.41 32.32
C VAL A 7 -0.56 -4.44 32.02
N ARG A 8 -1.39 -4.80 33.01
CA ARG A 8 -2.84 -4.81 32.87
C ARG A 8 -3.38 -3.40 32.61
N GLU A 9 -2.89 -2.40 33.31
CA GLU A 9 -3.24 -1.00 33.06
C GLU A 9 -2.80 -0.50 31.68
N SER A 10 -1.61 -0.90 31.22
CA SER A 10 -1.11 -0.56 29.89
C SER A 10 -1.99 -1.14 28.78
N VAL A 11 -2.36 -2.43 28.89
CA VAL A 11 -3.25 -3.10 27.93
C VAL A 11 -4.64 -2.46 27.91
N VAL A 12 -5.20 -2.14 29.09
CA VAL A 12 -6.51 -1.47 29.17
C VAL A 12 -6.45 -0.06 28.57
N LYS A 13 -5.35 0.68 28.75
CA LYS A 13 -5.15 2.00 28.14
C LYS A 13 -5.02 1.89 26.62
N PHE A 14 -4.28 0.90 26.12
CA PHE A 14 -4.17 0.61 24.69
C PHE A 14 -5.52 0.25 24.07
N GLN A 15 -6.26 -0.68 24.67
CA GLN A 15 -7.57 -1.13 24.17
C GLN A 15 -8.65 -0.05 24.22
N LYS A 16 -8.53 0.93 25.14
CA LYS A 16 -9.43 2.08 25.23
C LYS A 16 -9.02 3.24 24.32
N ARG A 17 -7.81 3.23 23.76
CA ARG A 17 -7.34 4.29 22.87
C ARG A 17 -8.06 4.13 21.53
N PRO A 18 -8.76 5.17 21.05
CA PRO A 18 -9.33 5.19 19.70
C PRO A 18 -8.24 4.92 18.66
N LEU A 19 -8.56 4.13 17.62
CA LEU A 19 -7.61 3.88 16.52
C LEU A 19 -7.21 5.18 15.81
N GLU A 20 -8.11 6.17 15.81
CA GLU A 20 -7.91 7.49 15.23
C GLU A 20 -6.76 8.27 15.90
N ASP A 21 -6.46 7.95 17.17
CA ASP A 21 -5.36 8.57 17.92
C ASP A 21 -4.02 7.88 17.66
N ASP A 22 -4.00 6.81 16.87
CA ASP A 22 -2.78 6.10 16.47
C ASP A 22 -2.15 6.75 15.23
N THR A 23 -0.88 7.11 15.34
CA THR A 23 -0.09 7.70 14.25
C THR A 23 0.08 6.75 13.07
N GLU A 24 0.14 5.43 13.32
CA GLU A 24 0.24 4.41 12.29
C GLU A 24 -1.06 4.31 11.50
N PHE A 25 -2.21 4.37 12.21
CA PHE A 25 -3.52 4.39 11.58
C PHE A 25 -3.73 5.64 10.71
N GLY A 26 -3.28 6.82 11.17
CA GLY A 26 -3.26 8.03 10.36
C GLY A 26 -2.45 7.86 9.06
N THR A 27 -1.27 7.25 9.15
CA THR A 27 -0.43 6.95 7.98
C THR A 27 -1.13 5.99 7.01
N LEU A 28 -1.76 4.93 7.51
CA LEU A 28 -2.52 3.98 6.72
C LEU A 28 -3.74 4.61 6.03
N GLN A 29 -4.42 5.57 6.68
CA GLN A 29 -5.51 6.31 6.04
C GLN A 29 -5.03 7.16 4.87
N VAL A 30 -3.90 7.87 5.01
CA VAL A 30 -3.33 8.66 3.91
C VAL A 30 -2.94 7.76 2.73
N GLU A 31 -2.28 6.63 3.01
CA GLU A 31 -1.93 5.67 1.96
C GLU A 31 -3.17 5.04 1.30
N LYS A 32 -4.22 4.73 2.07
CA LYS A 32 -5.50 4.29 1.52
C LYS A 32 -6.08 5.33 0.54
N GLN A 33 -6.16 6.59 0.96
CA GLN A 33 -6.67 7.67 0.10
C GLN A 33 -5.84 7.84 -1.17
N ARG A 34 -4.51 7.75 -1.04
CA ARG A 34 -3.59 7.77 -2.18
C ARG A 34 -3.88 6.60 -3.13
N LEU A 35 -3.99 5.37 -2.63
CA LEU A 35 -4.29 4.19 -3.45
C LEU A 35 -5.66 4.28 -4.14
N GLU A 36 -6.68 4.81 -3.46
CA GLU A 36 -7.99 5.06 -4.06
C GLU A 36 -7.91 6.08 -5.20
N SER A 37 -7.16 7.16 -5.03
CA SER A 37 -6.93 8.17 -6.07
C SER A 37 -6.20 7.59 -7.30
N LEU A 38 -5.21 6.73 -7.06
CA LEU A 38 -4.48 6.02 -8.11
C LEU A 38 -5.39 5.03 -8.84
N LEU A 39 -6.27 4.34 -8.13
CA LEU A 39 -7.24 3.41 -8.72
C LEU A 39 -8.21 4.13 -9.66
N VAL A 40 -8.73 5.29 -9.24
CA VAL A 40 -9.62 6.12 -10.09
C VAL A 40 -8.89 6.56 -11.35
N THR A 41 -7.66 7.06 -11.19
CA THR A 41 -6.80 7.49 -12.31
C THR A 41 -6.53 6.34 -13.29
N LYS A 42 -6.22 5.15 -12.78
CA LYS A 42 -6.03 3.95 -13.61
C LYS A 42 -7.29 3.58 -14.39
N LYS A 43 -8.46 3.57 -13.74
CA LYS A 43 -9.75 3.30 -14.39
C LYS A 43 -10.03 4.30 -15.51
N TYR A 44 -9.71 5.58 -15.29
CA TYR A 44 -9.84 6.63 -16.30
C TYR A 44 -8.96 6.33 -17.53
N PHE A 45 -7.68 6.05 -17.33
CA PHE A 45 -6.76 5.74 -18.43
C PHE A 45 -7.17 4.51 -19.23
N VAL A 46 -7.60 3.43 -18.55
CA VAL A 46 -8.09 2.21 -19.22
C VAL A 46 -9.27 2.52 -20.14
N LYS A 47 -10.27 3.28 -19.65
CA LYS A 47 -11.43 3.67 -20.48
C LYS A 47 -11.02 4.50 -21.69
N ARG A 48 -10.09 5.44 -21.50
CA ARG A 48 -9.57 6.30 -22.59
C ARG A 48 -8.79 5.49 -23.63
N LEU A 49 -7.99 4.53 -23.21
CA LEU A 49 -7.28 3.62 -24.11
C LEU A 49 -8.24 2.74 -24.89
N GLN A 50 -9.27 2.18 -24.24
CA GLN A 50 -10.31 1.42 -24.92
C GLN A 50 -11.00 2.25 -26.01
N LEU A 51 -11.35 3.51 -25.70
CA LEU A 51 -11.92 4.43 -26.68
C LEU A 51 -10.95 4.69 -27.84
N LEU A 52 -9.65 4.90 -27.55
CA LEU A 52 -8.64 5.08 -28.59
C LEU A 52 -8.55 3.85 -29.51
N TYR A 53 -8.50 2.64 -28.96
CA TYR A 53 -8.48 1.42 -29.77
C TYR A 53 -9.72 1.29 -30.65
N GLN A 54 -10.91 1.62 -30.13
CA GLN A 54 -12.14 1.64 -30.92
C GLN A 54 -12.13 2.71 -32.02
N GLN A 55 -11.46 3.84 -31.80
CA GLN A 55 -11.31 4.88 -32.83
C GLN A 55 -10.32 4.44 -33.90
N LEU A 56 -9.19 3.85 -33.52
CA LEU A 56 -8.20 3.32 -34.46
C LEU A 56 -8.78 2.21 -35.35
N ASP A 57 -9.58 1.31 -34.78
CA ASP A 57 -10.26 0.23 -35.51
C ASP A 57 -11.23 0.74 -36.59
N LYS A 58 -11.74 1.98 -36.42
CA LYS A 58 -12.65 2.62 -37.38
C LYS A 58 -11.95 3.41 -38.48
N THR A 59 -10.62 3.57 -38.40
CA THR A 59 -9.86 4.34 -39.39
C THR A 59 -9.77 3.57 -40.70
N ARG A 60 -9.98 4.27 -41.82
CA ARG A 60 -10.01 3.65 -43.17
C ARG A 60 -8.79 3.95 -44.01
N ASN A 61 -7.98 4.91 -43.57
CA ASN A 61 -6.76 5.33 -44.26
C ASN A 61 -5.71 5.83 -43.27
N TYR A 62 -4.48 5.98 -43.75
CA TYR A 62 -3.34 6.40 -42.95
C TYR A 62 -3.50 7.81 -42.35
N GLN A 63 -4.17 8.72 -43.06
CA GLN A 63 -4.36 10.08 -42.57
C GLN A 63 -5.30 10.09 -41.35
N GLU A 64 -6.44 9.41 -41.43
CA GLU A 64 -7.37 9.25 -40.31
C GLU A 64 -6.70 8.59 -39.10
N PHE A 65 -5.84 7.59 -39.34
CA PHE A 65 -5.05 6.94 -38.30
C PHE A 65 -4.12 7.94 -37.59
N VAL A 66 -3.36 8.73 -38.34
CA VAL A 66 -2.46 9.75 -37.78
C VAL A 66 -3.26 10.81 -37.02
N ASP A 67 -4.40 11.25 -37.55
CA ASP A 67 -5.24 12.26 -36.92
C ASP A 67 -5.79 11.76 -35.58
N VAL A 68 -6.24 10.51 -35.49
CA VAL A 68 -6.70 9.87 -34.24
C VAL A 68 -5.55 9.78 -33.21
N LEU A 69 -4.34 9.43 -33.64
CA LEU A 69 -3.17 9.40 -32.75
C LEU A 69 -2.76 10.80 -32.27
N MET A 70 -2.80 11.80 -33.15
CA MET A 70 -2.46 13.18 -32.78
C MET A 70 -3.47 13.76 -31.79
N ASN A 71 -4.76 13.48 -31.97
CA ASN A 71 -5.82 13.89 -31.05
C ASN A 71 -5.72 13.20 -29.69
N SER A 72 -5.09 12.02 -29.62
CA SER A 72 -4.86 11.27 -28.38
C SER A 72 -3.44 11.44 -27.82
N LYS A 73 -2.62 12.32 -28.39
CA LYS A 73 -1.23 12.57 -27.96
C LYS A 73 -1.08 12.87 -26.45
N PRO A 74 -1.94 13.66 -25.79
CA PRO A 74 -1.82 13.90 -24.34
C PRO A 74 -2.00 12.61 -23.53
N LEU A 75 -2.99 11.80 -23.88
CA LEU A 75 -3.25 10.50 -23.26
C LEU A 75 -2.05 9.56 -23.42
N LEU A 76 -1.54 9.43 -24.64
CA LEU A 76 -0.40 8.56 -24.94
C LEU A 76 0.85 9.01 -24.17
N ARG A 77 1.10 10.33 -24.09
CA ARG A 77 2.21 10.87 -23.32
C ARG A 77 2.11 10.52 -21.84
N GLU A 78 0.93 10.68 -21.24
CA GLU A 78 0.70 10.34 -19.84
C GLU A 78 0.88 8.84 -19.58
N VAL A 79 0.31 7.99 -20.44
CA VAL A 79 0.46 6.53 -20.34
C VAL A 79 1.93 6.11 -20.44
N PHE A 80 2.67 6.58 -21.45
CA PHE A 80 4.09 6.24 -21.59
C PHE A 80 4.97 6.82 -20.48
N THR A 81 4.61 7.98 -19.92
CA THR A 81 5.31 8.54 -18.76
C THR A 81 5.10 7.67 -17.53
N LEU A 82 3.86 7.24 -17.27
CA LEU A 82 3.51 6.33 -16.17
C LEU A 82 4.15 4.95 -16.34
N GLU A 83 4.16 4.39 -17.55
CA GLU A 83 4.86 3.13 -17.84
C GLU A 83 6.37 3.27 -17.66
N GLY A 84 6.95 4.39 -18.12
CA GLY A 84 8.37 4.68 -17.93
C GLY A 84 8.76 4.83 -16.47
N GLN A 85 7.90 5.47 -15.66
CA GLN A 85 8.07 5.53 -14.21
C GLN A 85 7.94 4.14 -13.61
N THR A 86 6.88 3.39 -13.92
CA THR A 86 6.66 2.03 -13.42
C THR A 86 7.83 1.09 -13.71
N ARG A 87 8.39 1.13 -14.94
CA ARG A 87 9.57 0.33 -15.30
C ARG A 87 10.83 0.73 -14.52
N ARG A 88 10.99 2.01 -14.17
CA ARG A 88 12.08 2.49 -13.32
C ARG A 88 11.87 2.09 -11.86
N THR A 89 10.62 2.07 -11.39
CA THR A 89 10.26 1.68 -10.02
C THR A 89 10.27 0.16 -9.83
N GLN A 90 9.99 -0.63 -10.88
CA GLN A 90 10.12 -2.10 -10.90
C GLN A 90 11.58 -2.59 -10.72
N CYS A 91 12.55 -1.68 -10.58
CA CYS A 91 13.89 -2.01 -10.10
C CYS A 91 13.93 -2.31 -8.57
N GLY A 92 12.79 -2.23 -7.88
CA GLY A 92 12.65 -2.84 -6.56
C GLY A 92 11.19 -3.15 -6.34
N ASP A 93 10.84 -4.43 -6.26
CA ASP A 93 9.67 -4.79 -5.48
C ASP A 93 9.83 -4.08 -4.14
N VAL A 94 8.85 -3.26 -3.77
CA VAL A 94 8.77 -2.78 -2.40
C VAL A 94 8.35 -4.00 -1.59
N GLU A 95 9.33 -4.84 -1.26
CA GLU A 95 9.20 -5.84 -0.22
C GLU A 95 8.96 -5.06 1.06
N VAL A 96 7.70 -5.00 1.48
CA VAL A 96 7.37 -4.60 2.83
C VAL A 96 8.00 -5.66 3.71
N ASP A 97 9.09 -5.29 4.36
CA ASP A 97 9.72 -6.11 5.38
C ASP A 97 8.78 -6.21 6.58
N TRP A 98 7.88 -7.19 6.52
CA TRP A 98 6.93 -7.47 7.59
C TRP A 98 7.65 -7.81 8.90
N SER A 99 8.91 -8.24 8.87
CA SER A 99 9.71 -8.48 10.10
C SER A 99 9.96 -7.20 10.90
N ARG A 100 9.94 -6.04 10.23
CA ARG A 100 10.05 -4.73 10.88
C ARG A 100 8.80 -4.33 11.67
N PHE A 101 7.65 -4.96 11.36
CA PHE A 101 6.36 -4.71 12.01
C PHE A 101 5.88 -5.90 12.84
N SER A 102 6.44 -7.10 12.62
CA SER A 102 6.19 -8.27 13.46
C SER A 102 7.26 -8.36 14.54
N MET A 103 6.87 -8.21 15.80
CA MET A 103 7.74 -8.57 16.91
C MET A 103 7.97 -10.08 16.91
N ASP A 104 9.23 -10.53 16.79
CA ASP A 104 9.59 -11.91 17.04
C ASP A 104 9.30 -12.22 18.52
N ALA A 105 8.33 -13.09 18.75
CA ALA A 105 7.89 -13.45 20.09
C ALA A 105 9.05 -14.02 20.94
N GLY A 106 9.98 -14.76 20.33
CA GLY A 106 11.15 -15.33 21.00
C GLY A 106 12.20 -14.28 21.32
N GLU A 107 12.41 -13.30 20.45
CA GLU A 107 13.30 -12.17 20.73
C GLU A 107 12.71 -11.24 21.81
N TYR A 108 11.42 -10.95 21.73
CA TYR A 108 10.71 -10.15 22.73
C TYR A 108 10.68 -10.81 24.11
N LEU A 109 10.50 -12.15 24.14
CA LEU A 109 10.66 -12.96 25.35
C LEU A 109 12.06 -12.79 25.92
N ARG A 110 13.11 -13.00 25.12
CA ARG A 110 14.52 -12.91 25.55
C ARG A 110 14.93 -11.52 26.03
N GLN A 111 14.37 -10.45 25.47
CA GLN A 111 14.65 -9.08 25.90
C GLN A 111 13.89 -8.68 27.17
N ASN A 112 12.92 -9.49 27.61
CA ASN A 112 12.17 -9.30 28.85
C ASN A 112 12.46 -10.44 29.84
N ASP A 113 13.43 -10.23 30.72
CA ASP A 113 13.82 -11.20 31.75
C ASP A 113 12.65 -11.72 32.59
N GLN A 114 11.64 -10.88 32.80
CA GLN A 114 10.40 -11.26 33.48
C GLN A 114 9.57 -12.27 32.67
N LEU A 115 9.47 -12.12 31.35
CA LEU A 115 8.72 -13.05 30.48
C LEU A 115 9.49 -14.37 30.27
N MET A 116 10.83 -14.32 30.16
CA MET A 116 11.66 -15.53 30.17
C MET A 116 11.49 -16.33 31.48
N SER A 117 11.44 -15.65 32.62
CA SER A 117 11.27 -16.31 33.92
C SER A 117 9.93 -17.03 34.03
N LEU A 118 8.87 -16.46 33.43
CA LEU A 118 7.53 -17.04 33.40
C LEU A 118 7.43 -18.22 32.43
N GLN A 119 8.11 -18.16 31.28
CA GLN A 119 8.22 -19.28 30.34
C GLN A 119 8.99 -20.45 30.96
N ASN A 120 10.11 -20.18 31.62
CA ASN A 120 10.92 -21.20 32.30
C ASN A 120 10.20 -21.82 33.51
N ALA A 121 9.26 -21.09 34.11
CA ALA A 121 8.37 -21.59 35.16
C ALA A 121 7.15 -22.37 34.62
N GLY A 122 7.01 -22.54 33.31
CA GLY A 122 5.89 -23.25 32.67
C GLY A 122 4.55 -22.53 32.79
N MET A 123 4.55 -21.21 32.98
CA MET A 123 3.35 -20.38 33.18
C MET A 123 2.98 -19.52 31.96
N LEU A 124 3.59 -19.81 30.80
CA LEU A 124 3.35 -19.27 29.47
C LEU A 124 3.24 -20.45 28.50
#